data_AF-A0AAW0GZ35-F1
#
_entry.id   AF-A0AAW0GZ35-F1
#
_cell.length_a   1.000
_cell.length_b   1.000
_cell.length_c   1.000
_cell.angle_alpha   90.00
_cell.angle_beta   90.00
_cell.angle_gamma   90.00
#
_symmetry.space_group_name_H-M   'P 1'
#
loop_
_entity.id
_entity.type
_entity.pdbx_description
1 polymer ?
#
loop_
_entity_poly.entity_id
_entity_poly.type
_entity_poly.pdbx_seq_one_letter_code
_entity_poly.pdbx_strand_id
1 'polypeptide(L)'
;MRGQAFVSFESPEIAQKALKEVKGFPLYSKPMQISYARTRSGCCRKETRSLDFEAHKAKRLEHKKATRYTNPLKSKFRAKRQAAAMDGAAGAAPTSKRPNVQMPDEYLPPNKILFLQNLPENVSKDQLMALFSQYPNLYEVRLIPTKKDIAFVEYMDEGSATVAKDALHNYKLDGENKIKITFARK
;
A
#
# COMPACT_ATOMS: atom_id res chain seq x y z
N MET A 1 8.94 -6.72 -12.33
CA MET A 1 8.34 -5.37 -12.50
C MET A 1 7.91 -4.93 -11.11
N ARG A 2 8.69 -4.09 -10.43
CA ARG A 2 8.33 -3.49 -9.13
C ARG A 2 8.42 -1.98 -9.32
N GLY A 3 7.44 -1.22 -8.82
CA GLY A 3 7.31 0.22 -9.07
C GLY A 3 6.48 0.60 -10.32
N GLN A 4 5.70 -0.33 -10.86
CA GLN A 4 4.75 -0.09 -11.95
C GLN A 4 3.41 -0.71 -11.59
N ALA A 5 2.31 -0.03 -11.91
CA ALA A 5 0.95 -0.50 -11.70
C ALA A 5 0.13 -0.32 -12.99
N PHE A 6 -0.93 -1.11 -13.14
CA PHE A 6 -1.92 -0.93 -14.21
C PHE A 6 -3.26 -0.63 -13.54
N VAL A 7 -3.83 0.52 -13.87
CA VAL A 7 -5.17 0.94 -13.43
C VAL A 7 -6.09 0.84 -14.63
N SER A 8 -7.25 0.19 -14.47
CA SER A 8 -8.28 0.11 -15.51
C SER A 8 -9.47 0.92 -15.04
N PHE A 9 -9.95 1.84 -15.88
CA PHE A 9 -11.16 2.61 -15.66
C PHE A 9 -12.30 2.03 -16.49
N GLU A 10 -13.53 2.30 -16.07
CA GLU A 10 -14.74 1.89 -16.78
C GLU A 10 -14.89 2.64 -18.12
N SER A 11 -14.76 3.98 -18.08
CA SER A 11 -14.84 4.83 -19.28
C SER A 11 -13.45 5.33 -19.71
N PRO A 12 -13.18 5.42 -21.03
CA PRO A 12 -11.96 6.05 -21.54
C PRO A 12 -11.84 7.53 -21.16
N GLU A 13 -12.96 8.23 -20.94
CA GLU A 13 -12.97 9.64 -20.57
C GLU A 13 -12.41 9.86 -19.16
N ILE A 14 -12.78 8.99 -18.22
CA ILE A 14 -12.25 8.99 -16.85
C ILE A 14 -10.75 8.73 -16.86
N ALA A 15 -10.29 7.78 -17.70
CA ALA A 15 -8.87 7.51 -17.86
C ALA A 15 -8.10 8.72 -18.40
N GLN A 16 -8.68 9.45 -19.35
CA GLN A 16 -8.08 10.67 -19.90
C GLN A 16 -8.01 11.79 -18.85
N LYS A 17 -9.07 11.97 -18.06
CA LYS A 17 -9.10 12.93 -16.95
C LYS A 17 -8.02 12.61 -15.91
N ALA A 18 -7.97 11.37 -15.45
CA ALA A 18 -6.97 10.91 -14.47
C ALA A 18 -5.53 11.07 -14.99
N LEU A 19 -5.28 10.80 -16.28
CA LEU A 19 -3.96 10.99 -16.88
C LEU A 19 -3.57 12.48 -16.93
N LYS A 20 -4.51 13.40 -17.09
CA LYS A 20 -4.21 14.85 -17.08
C LYS A 20 -3.96 15.35 -15.67
N GLU A 21 -4.79 14.96 -14.71
CA GLU A 21 -4.78 15.51 -13.35
C GLU A 21 -3.65 14.94 -12.48
N VAL A 22 -3.33 13.65 -12.62
CA VAL A 22 -2.43 12.94 -11.69
C VAL A 22 -1.01 12.77 -12.27
N LYS A 23 -0.76 13.25 -13.50
CA LYS A 23 0.56 13.14 -14.12
C LYS A 23 1.56 14.02 -13.39
N GLY A 24 2.65 13.40 -12.94
CA GLY A 24 3.68 14.09 -12.16
C GLY A 24 3.31 14.30 -10.69
N PHE A 25 2.14 13.81 -10.24
CA PHE A 25 1.75 13.90 -8.84
C PHE A 25 2.82 13.25 -7.95
N PRO A 26 3.35 13.98 -6.95
CA PRO A 26 4.41 13.47 -6.10
C PRO A 26 3.86 12.38 -5.17
N LEU A 27 4.06 11.12 -5.54
CA LEU A 27 3.71 9.98 -4.73
C LEU A 27 4.98 9.39 -4.09
N TYR A 28 5.04 9.34 -2.77
CA TYR A 28 6.23 8.86 -2.03
C TYR A 28 7.50 9.67 -2.34
N SER A 29 7.37 10.99 -2.46
CA SER A 29 8.46 11.91 -2.84
C SER A 29 9.05 11.66 -4.23
N LYS A 30 8.34 10.93 -5.09
CA LYS A 30 8.70 10.71 -6.50
C LYS A 30 7.53 11.12 -7.39
N PRO A 31 7.75 11.95 -8.44
CA PRO A 31 6.69 12.31 -9.36
C PRO A 31 6.22 11.06 -10.11
N MET A 32 4.91 10.81 -10.09
CA MET A 32 4.32 9.65 -10.75
C MET A 32 4.36 9.81 -12.26
N GLN A 33 4.86 8.79 -12.95
CA GLN A 33 4.83 8.73 -14.41
C GLN A 33 3.64 7.90 -14.86
N ILE A 34 2.71 8.54 -15.58
CA ILE A 34 1.48 7.92 -16.08
C ILE A 34 1.53 7.92 -17.61
N SER A 35 1.21 6.77 -18.20
CA SER A 35 1.11 6.58 -19.65
C SER A 35 0.03 5.54 -19.94
N TYR A 36 -0.63 5.64 -21.09
CA TYR A 36 -1.54 4.58 -21.53
C TYR A 36 -0.81 3.25 -21.69
N ALA A 37 -1.50 2.17 -21.34
CA ALA A 37 -0.97 0.83 -21.53
C ALA A 37 -0.87 0.51 -23.03
N ARG A 38 0.24 -0.11 -23.44
CA ARG A 38 0.45 -0.56 -24.83
C ARG A 38 -0.57 -1.60 -25.31
N THR A 39 -1.28 -2.23 -24.38
CA THR A 39 -2.24 -3.30 -24.66
C THR A 39 -3.46 -3.10 -23.77
N ARG A 40 -4.66 -3.34 -24.30
CA ARG A 40 -5.91 -3.27 -23.53
C ARG A 40 -5.86 -4.26 -22.36
N SER A 41 -6.30 -3.82 -21.19
CA SER A 41 -6.31 -4.66 -20.00
C SER A 41 -7.33 -5.80 -20.18
N GLY A 42 -7.10 -6.91 -19.48
CA GLY A 42 -7.97 -8.07 -19.59
C GLY A 42 -9.39 -7.82 -19.05
N CYS A 43 -9.55 -6.84 -18.15
CA CYS A 43 -10.86 -6.50 -17.60
C CYS A 43 -11.78 -5.89 -18.66
N CYS A 44 -11.32 -4.83 -19.36
CA CYS A 44 -12.07 -4.13 -20.41
C CYS A 44 -12.30 -4.97 -21.70
N ARG A 45 -11.78 -6.20 -21.76
CA ARG A 45 -11.96 -7.10 -22.93
C ARG A 45 -13.08 -8.11 -22.72
N LYS A 46 -13.55 -8.30 -21.48
CA LYS A 46 -14.66 -9.23 -21.17
C LYS A 46 -15.98 -8.79 -21.80
N GLU A 47 -16.19 -7.49 -21.98
CA GLU A 47 -17.46 -6.94 -22.52
C GLU A 47 -17.58 -7.05 -24.05
N THR A 48 -16.49 -7.13 -24.80
CA THR A 48 -16.55 -7.00 -26.28
C THR A 48 -16.34 -8.31 -27.05
N ARG A 49 -15.85 -9.41 -26.44
CA ARG A 49 -15.77 -10.74 -27.09
C ARG A 49 -15.29 -11.81 -26.09
N SER A 50 -16.21 -12.64 -25.62
CA SER A 50 -15.96 -13.67 -24.58
C SER A 50 -14.99 -14.78 -25.03
N LEU A 51 -14.96 -15.14 -26.31
CA LEU A 51 -14.19 -16.30 -26.81
C LEU A 51 -12.68 -16.01 -27.04
N ASP A 52 -12.31 -14.78 -27.41
CA ASP A 52 -10.89 -14.42 -27.66
C ASP A 52 -10.08 -14.19 -26.38
N PHE A 53 -10.77 -14.00 -25.24
CA PHE A 53 -10.14 -13.62 -23.97
C PHE A 53 -9.29 -14.74 -23.37
N GLU A 54 -9.80 -15.97 -23.41
CA GLU A 54 -9.12 -17.14 -22.83
C GLU A 54 -7.87 -17.51 -23.62
N ALA A 55 -7.95 -17.53 -24.95
CA ALA A 55 -6.81 -17.79 -25.83
C ALA A 55 -5.70 -16.75 -25.64
N HIS A 56 -6.06 -15.47 -25.47
CA HIS A 56 -5.08 -14.40 -25.23
C HIS A 56 -4.46 -14.49 -23.83
N LYS A 57 -5.24 -14.85 -22.80
CA LYS A 57 -4.75 -15.06 -21.44
C LYS A 57 -3.77 -16.25 -21.38
N ALA A 58 -4.09 -17.34 -22.08
CA ALA A 58 -3.21 -18.50 -22.22
C ALA A 58 -1.88 -18.14 -22.90
N LYS A 59 -1.92 -17.46 -24.05
CA LYS A 59 -0.71 -16.97 -24.76
C LYS A 59 0.16 -16.08 -23.88
N ARG A 60 -0.43 -15.17 -23.08
CA ARG A 60 0.33 -14.33 -22.13
C ARG A 60 1.00 -15.14 -21.04
N LEU A 61 0.32 -16.17 -20.52
CA LEU A 61 0.85 -17.03 -19.47
C LEU A 61 2.00 -17.88 -20.00
N GLU A 62 1.86 -18.42 -21.21
CA GLU A 62 2.89 -19.21 -21.89
C GLU A 62 4.12 -18.35 -22.24
N HIS A 63 3.91 -17.16 -22.83
CA HIS A 63 5.01 -16.22 -23.07
C HIS A 63 5.70 -15.81 -21.77
N LYS A 64 4.95 -15.60 -20.67
CA LYS A 64 5.52 -15.33 -19.34
C LYS A 64 6.31 -16.52 -18.80
N LYS A 65 5.88 -17.77 -19.06
CA LYS A 65 6.62 -18.99 -18.68
C LYS A 65 7.91 -19.11 -19.49
N ALA A 66 7.85 -18.97 -20.81
CA ALA A 66 9.00 -19.03 -21.71
C ALA A 66 10.05 -17.96 -21.39
N THR A 67 9.62 -16.71 -21.21
CA THR A 67 10.51 -15.58 -20.89
C THR A 67 10.95 -15.51 -19.42
N ARG A 68 10.45 -16.40 -18.55
CA ARG A 68 10.87 -16.46 -17.14
C ARG A 68 12.31 -16.92 -16.99
N TYR A 69 12.79 -17.74 -17.92
CA TYR A 69 14.11 -18.39 -17.90
C TYR A 69 15.11 -17.74 -18.87
N THR A 70 14.65 -17.27 -20.03
CA THR A 70 15.52 -16.69 -21.06
C THR A 70 15.88 -15.22 -20.85
N ASN A 71 15.35 -14.58 -19.79
CA ASN A 71 15.61 -13.16 -19.56
C ASN A 71 17.09 -12.92 -19.17
N PRO A 72 17.88 -12.22 -20.00
CA PRO A 72 19.32 -12.03 -19.78
C PRO A 72 19.64 -11.26 -18.48
N LEU A 73 18.71 -10.43 -17.99
CA LEU A 73 18.88 -9.75 -16.70
C LEU A 73 18.88 -10.76 -15.54
N LYS A 74 18.00 -11.77 -15.58
CA LYS A 74 17.96 -12.82 -14.54
C LYS A 74 19.19 -13.73 -14.60
N SER A 75 19.70 -14.03 -15.80
CA SER A 75 20.94 -14.79 -15.96
C SER A 75 22.12 -14.04 -15.33
N LYS A 76 22.25 -12.73 -15.60
CA LYS A 76 23.28 -11.87 -14.97
C LYS A 76 23.15 -11.84 -13.43
N PHE A 77 21.94 -11.74 -12.88
CA PHE A 77 21.73 -11.80 -11.43
C PHE A 77 22.07 -13.18 -10.83
N ARG A 78 21.78 -14.28 -11.54
CA ARG A 78 22.13 -15.64 -11.10
C ARG A 78 23.64 -15.87 -11.14
N ALA A 79 24.31 -15.45 -12.21
CA ALA A 79 25.75 -15.52 -12.36
C ALA A 79 26.47 -14.70 -11.27
N LYS A 80 26.00 -13.46 -11.00
CA LYS A 80 26.55 -12.62 -9.92
C LYS A 80 26.37 -13.25 -8.53
N ARG A 81 25.25 -13.93 -8.29
CA ARG A 81 25.01 -14.66 -7.02
C ARG A 81 25.84 -15.94 -6.90
N GLN A 82 26.09 -16.64 -8.01
CA GLN A 82 26.96 -17.82 -8.03
C GLN A 82 28.43 -17.45 -7.84
N ALA A 83 28.90 -16.37 -8.46
CA ALA A 83 30.25 -15.84 -8.22
C ALA A 83 30.44 -15.45 -6.74
N ALA A 84 29.49 -14.72 -6.15
CA ALA A 84 29.54 -14.34 -4.73
C ALA A 84 29.48 -15.54 -3.74
N ALA A 85 29.01 -16.71 -4.19
CA ALA A 85 28.97 -17.92 -3.37
C ALA A 85 30.29 -18.74 -3.44
N MET A 86 31.10 -18.55 -4.50
CA MET A 86 32.40 -19.24 -4.64
C MET A 86 33.53 -18.50 -3.91
N ASP A 87 33.45 -17.18 -3.73
CA ASP A 87 34.46 -16.36 -3.03
C ASP A 87 34.41 -16.44 -1.49
N GLY A 88 33.73 -17.43 -0.90
CA GLY A 88 33.76 -17.65 0.56
C GLY A 88 33.16 -16.53 1.42
N ALA A 89 32.59 -15.47 0.84
CA ALA A 89 31.84 -14.42 1.51
C ALA A 89 30.42 -14.89 1.89
N ALA A 90 30.33 -16.00 2.63
CA ALA A 90 29.10 -16.49 3.23
C ALA A 90 28.78 -15.66 4.49
N GLY A 91 28.38 -14.41 4.31
CA GLY A 91 28.22 -13.53 5.47
C GLY A 91 27.62 -12.16 5.24
N ALA A 92 26.85 -11.94 4.17
CA ALA A 92 25.78 -10.96 4.08
C ALA A 92 25.42 -10.84 2.60
N ALA A 93 24.23 -11.31 2.23
CA ALA A 93 23.61 -10.75 1.04
C ALA A 93 23.61 -9.22 1.23
N PRO A 94 24.06 -8.41 0.25
CA PRO A 94 23.65 -7.03 0.21
C PRO A 94 22.14 -7.09 -0.03
N THR A 95 21.38 -7.20 1.06
CA THR A 95 20.03 -6.70 1.08
C THR A 95 20.23 -5.27 0.66
N SER A 96 19.91 -4.98 -0.60
CA SER A 96 19.59 -3.62 -0.97
C SER A 96 18.50 -3.27 0.02
N LYS A 97 18.87 -2.58 1.11
CA LYS A 97 17.95 -1.81 1.93
C LYS A 97 17.43 -0.77 0.96
N ARG A 98 16.46 -1.21 0.17
CA ARG A 98 15.70 -0.33 -0.70
C ARG A 98 15.22 0.77 0.24
N PRO A 99 15.24 2.05 -0.19
CA PRO A 99 14.49 3.04 0.54
C PRO A 99 13.09 2.46 0.67
N ASN A 100 12.67 2.20 1.91
CA ASN A 100 11.31 1.79 2.19
C ASN A 100 10.49 2.93 1.61
N VAL A 101 9.83 2.70 0.48
CA VAL A 101 8.96 3.70 -0.14
C VAL A 101 7.73 3.69 0.75
N GLN A 102 7.89 4.38 1.89
CA GLN A 102 6.96 4.38 3.00
C GLN A 102 5.75 5.12 2.48
N MET A 103 4.63 4.42 2.32
CA MET A 103 3.44 5.12 1.84
C MET A 103 3.11 6.29 2.77
N PRO A 104 2.91 7.58 2.38
CA PRO A 104 2.44 8.55 3.35
C PRO A 104 1.18 7.98 3.98
N ASP A 105 1.08 8.15 5.29
CA ASP A 105 -0.01 7.56 6.05
C ASP A 105 -1.40 8.06 5.60
N GLU A 106 -1.43 9.16 4.83
CA GLU A 106 -2.60 9.76 4.18
C GLU A 106 -3.18 8.91 3.04
N TYR A 107 -2.38 8.13 2.32
CA TYR A 107 -2.83 7.30 1.18
C TYR A 107 -2.94 5.81 1.51
N LEU A 108 -2.99 5.49 2.81
CA LEU A 108 -3.18 4.11 3.21
C LEU A 108 -4.62 3.67 2.84
N PRO A 109 -4.78 2.50 2.18
CA PRO A 109 -6.10 2.00 1.86
C PRO A 109 -6.92 1.86 3.15
N PRO A 110 -8.26 2.06 3.07
CA PRO A 110 -9.14 1.87 4.21
C PRO A 110 -8.89 0.55 4.92
N ASN A 111 -8.89 0.60 6.25
CA ASN A 111 -8.66 -0.54 7.11
C ASN A 111 -9.53 -0.38 8.36
N LYS A 112 -10.02 -1.48 8.91
CA LYS A 112 -10.76 -1.52 10.17
C LYS A 112 -9.88 -1.19 11.39
N ILE A 113 -8.56 -1.26 11.24
CA ILE A 113 -7.59 -0.91 12.28
C ILE A 113 -7.03 0.49 12.02
N LEU A 114 -7.12 1.35 13.02
CA LEU A 114 -6.52 2.67 13.07
C LEU A 114 -5.20 2.64 13.84
N PHE A 115 -4.23 3.40 13.35
CA PHE A 115 -2.94 3.64 13.95
C PHE A 115 -2.87 5.09 14.45
N LEU A 116 -2.72 5.22 15.76
CA LEU A 116 -2.59 6.49 16.47
C LEU A 116 -1.12 6.78 16.71
N GLN A 117 -0.71 8.01 16.44
CA GLN A 117 0.62 8.55 16.67
C GLN A 117 0.52 9.86 17.44
N ASN A 118 1.63 10.25 18.07
CA ASN A 118 1.76 11.45 18.89
C ASN A 118 0.82 11.45 20.10
N LEU A 119 0.63 10.28 20.73
CA LEU A 119 -0.06 10.20 22.00
C LEU A 119 0.84 10.74 23.13
N PRO A 120 0.33 11.57 24.04
CA PRO A 120 1.09 11.98 25.22
C PRO A 120 1.21 10.82 26.22
N GLU A 121 2.30 10.80 27.01
CA GLU A 121 2.64 9.66 27.88
C GLU A 121 1.63 9.41 29.02
N ASN A 122 0.81 10.40 29.34
CA ASN A 122 -0.23 10.34 30.37
C ASN A 122 -1.52 9.65 29.88
N VAL A 123 -1.65 9.34 28.58
CA VAL A 123 -2.87 8.74 28.04
C VAL A 123 -2.99 7.27 28.41
N SER A 124 -4.11 6.94 29.06
CA SER A 124 -4.46 5.59 29.46
C SER A 124 -5.36 4.87 28.45
N LYS A 125 -5.41 3.54 28.54
CA LYS A 125 -6.32 2.71 27.71
C LYS A 125 -7.77 3.15 27.84
N ASP A 126 -8.19 3.44 29.07
CA ASP A 126 -9.59 3.74 29.36
C ASP A 126 -10.02 5.09 28.76
N GLN A 127 -9.11 6.07 28.70
CA GLN A 127 -9.36 7.34 28.03
C GLN A 127 -9.51 7.17 26.51
N LEU A 128 -8.64 6.37 25.88
CA LEU A 128 -8.79 6.05 24.45
C LEU A 128 -10.06 5.24 24.19
N MET A 129 -10.38 4.29 25.08
CA MET A 129 -11.61 3.53 24.96
C MET A 129 -12.85 4.43 25.05
N ALA A 130 -12.89 5.36 26.01
CA ALA A 130 -13.97 6.34 26.14
C ALA A 130 -14.09 7.24 24.90
N LEU A 131 -12.96 7.75 24.38
CA LEU A 131 -12.95 8.61 23.20
C LEU A 131 -13.45 7.89 21.94
N PHE A 132 -12.98 6.67 21.70
CA PHE A 132 -13.33 5.91 20.50
C PHE A 132 -14.67 5.16 20.63
N SER A 133 -15.19 4.94 21.84
CA SER A 133 -16.51 4.34 22.07
C SER A 133 -17.69 5.21 21.63
N GLN A 134 -17.45 6.51 21.37
CA GLN A 134 -18.43 7.42 20.78
C GLN A 134 -18.82 7.05 19.34
N TYR A 135 -17.97 6.25 18.68
CA TYR A 135 -18.23 5.72 17.35
C TYR A 135 -18.66 4.26 17.47
N PRO A 136 -19.66 3.82 16.68
CA PRO A 136 -20.19 2.47 16.77
C PRO A 136 -19.14 1.43 16.36
N ASN A 137 -19.36 0.17 16.77
CA ASN A 137 -18.57 -0.99 16.35
C ASN A 137 -17.10 -0.99 16.81
N LEU A 138 -16.77 -0.35 17.94
CA LEU A 138 -15.45 -0.48 18.56
C LEU A 138 -15.20 -1.94 18.97
N TYR A 139 -14.10 -2.53 18.50
CA TYR A 139 -13.74 -3.92 18.79
C TYR A 139 -12.68 -3.99 19.90
N GLU A 140 -11.50 -3.39 19.70
CA GLU A 140 -10.41 -3.44 20.67
C GLU A 140 -9.55 -2.18 20.61
N VAL A 141 -9.02 -1.75 21.77
CA VAL A 141 -7.95 -0.75 21.87
C VAL A 141 -6.70 -1.42 22.43
N ARG A 142 -5.59 -1.35 21.68
CA ARG A 142 -4.30 -1.94 22.02
C ARG A 142 -3.22 -0.87 22.13
N LEU A 143 -2.68 -0.69 23.33
CA LEU A 143 -1.49 0.12 23.55
C LEU A 143 -0.24 -0.74 23.44
N ILE A 144 0.84 -0.14 22.95
CA ILE A 144 2.14 -0.80 22.86
C ILE A 144 2.96 -0.44 24.10
N PRO A 145 3.31 -1.40 24.97
CA PRO A 145 4.07 -1.11 26.19
C PRO A 145 5.49 -0.62 25.90
N THR A 146 6.06 -0.95 24.74
CA THR A 146 7.40 -0.50 24.33
C THR A 146 7.41 0.95 23.82
N LYS A 147 6.24 1.52 23.48
CA LYS A 147 6.10 2.83 22.86
C LYS A 147 4.76 3.47 23.24
N LYS A 148 4.78 4.34 24.25
CA LYS A 148 3.59 5.02 24.80
C LYS A 148 3.01 6.09 23.87
N ASP A 149 3.77 6.51 22.87
CA ASP A 149 3.39 7.50 21.86
C ASP A 149 2.46 6.94 20.76
N ILE A 150 2.25 5.61 20.74
CA ILE A 150 1.47 4.94 19.71
C ILE A 150 0.44 3.95 20.28
N ALA A 151 -0.69 3.85 19.58
CA ALA A 151 -1.74 2.87 19.89
C ALA A 151 -2.43 2.38 18.62
N PHE A 152 -3.10 1.24 18.74
CA PHE A 152 -3.96 0.68 17.71
C PHE A 152 -5.40 0.61 18.21
N VAL A 153 -6.33 1.00 17.36
CA VAL A 153 -7.77 0.87 17.62
C VAL A 153 -8.39 0.06 16.50
N GLU A 154 -9.00 -1.07 16.82
CA GLU A 154 -9.71 -1.91 15.86
C GLU A 154 -11.22 -1.69 15.99
N TYR A 155 -11.86 -1.49 14.85
CA TYR A 155 -13.31 -1.51 14.68
C TYR A 155 -13.74 -2.82 13.99
N MET A 156 -15.02 -3.15 14.08
CA MET A 156 -15.56 -4.28 13.32
C MET A 156 -15.69 -3.97 11.82
N ASP A 157 -15.93 -2.70 11.48
CA ASP A 157 -16.17 -2.26 10.10
C ASP A 157 -15.22 -1.13 9.68
N GLU A 158 -14.85 -1.14 8.39
CA GLU A 158 -13.97 -0.14 7.77
C GLU A 158 -14.67 1.23 7.67
N GLY A 159 -15.99 1.26 7.48
CA GLY A 159 -16.78 2.48 7.46
C GLY A 159 -16.75 3.20 8.81
N SER A 160 -16.95 2.46 9.90
CA SER A 160 -16.87 2.99 11.27
C SER A 160 -15.46 3.53 11.60
N ALA A 161 -14.41 2.80 11.20
CA ALA A 161 -13.03 3.24 11.33
C ALA A 161 -12.74 4.54 10.55
N THR A 162 -13.32 4.69 9.36
CA THR A 162 -13.14 5.89 8.53
C THR A 162 -13.76 7.12 9.19
N VAL A 163 -14.99 7.01 9.70
CA VAL A 163 -15.68 8.10 10.41
C VAL A 163 -14.90 8.51 11.66
N ALA A 164 -14.47 7.54 12.47
CA ALA A 164 -13.69 7.80 13.67
C ALA A 164 -12.34 8.46 13.36
N LYS A 165 -11.64 8.00 12.31
CA LYS A 165 -10.40 8.61 11.84
C LYS A 165 -10.64 10.07 11.49
N ASP A 166 -11.60 10.37 10.63
CA ASP A 166 -11.77 11.73 10.10
C ASP A 166 -12.24 12.71 11.17
N ALA A 167 -13.04 12.25 12.13
CA ALA A 167 -13.53 13.09 13.23
C ALA A 167 -12.49 13.31 14.34
N LEU A 168 -11.64 12.32 14.64
CA LEU A 168 -10.64 12.41 15.72
C LEU A 168 -9.23 12.77 15.21
N HIS A 169 -9.02 12.90 13.91
CA HIS A 169 -7.72 13.31 13.37
C HIS A 169 -7.39 14.75 13.81
N ASN A 170 -6.18 14.97 14.33
CA ASN A 170 -5.75 16.24 14.93
C ASN A 170 -6.50 16.65 16.22
N TYR A 171 -7.23 15.73 16.84
CA TYR A 171 -7.83 15.97 18.15
C TYR A 171 -6.77 16.23 19.22
N LYS A 172 -7.07 17.12 20.16
CA LYS A 172 -6.17 17.49 21.26
C LYS A 172 -6.61 16.79 22.54
N LEU A 173 -5.98 15.68 22.87
CA LEU A 173 -6.29 14.92 24.10
C LEU A 173 -6.00 15.73 25.37
N ASP A 174 -4.86 16.45 25.39
CA ASP A 174 -4.37 17.19 26.57
C ASP A 174 -4.28 18.72 26.30
N GLY A 175 -5.03 19.21 25.30
CA GLY A 175 -5.00 20.61 24.86
C GLY A 175 -3.74 21.06 24.08
N GLU A 176 -2.59 20.43 24.35
CA GLU A 176 -1.29 20.80 23.79
C GLU A 176 -0.93 19.94 22.56
N ASN A 177 -0.95 18.61 22.70
CA ASN A 177 -0.54 17.68 21.65
C ASN A 177 -1.71 17.21 20.78
N LYS A 178 -1.56 17.38 19.46
CA LYS A 178 -2.50 16.87 18.45
C LYS A 178 -2.18 15.41 18.13
N ILE A 179 -3.17 14.53 18.25
CA ILE A 179 -3.03 13.14 17.85
C ILE A 179 -3.15 12.99 16.34
N LYS A 180 -2.29 12.16 15.75
CA LYS A 180 -2.35 11.82 14.33
C LYS A 180 -2.96 10.43 14.19
N ILE A 181 -4.11 10.34 13.54
CA ILE A 181 -4.83 9.07 13.30
C ILE A 181 -4.75 8.71 11.82
N THR A 182 -4.33 7.48 11.54
CA THR A 182 -4.11 6.98 10.17
C THR A 182 -4.60 5.55 10.07
N PHE A 183 -4.83 5.00 8.88
CA PHE A 183 -5.13 3.57 8.76
C PHE A 183 -3.88 2.75 9.10
N ALA A 184 -4.06 1.58 9.71
CA ALA A 184 -2.94 0.67 9.94
C ALA A 184 -2.46 0.08 8.60
N ARG A 185 -1.14 -0.05 8.46
CA ARG A 185 -0.53 -0.72 7.30
C ARG A 185 -0.83 -2.21 7.37
N LYS A 186 -1.21 -2.79 6.23
CA LYS A 186 -1.45 -4.22 6.05
C LYS A 186 -0.15 -5.00 5.88
#